data_AF-A0A836LW20-F1
#
_entry.id   AF-A0A836LW20-F1
#
_cell.length_a   1.000
_cell.length_b   1.000
_cell.length_c   1.000
_cell.angle_alpha   90.00
_cell.angle_beta   90.00
_cell.angle_gamma   90.00
#
_symmetry.space_group_name_H-M   'P 1'
#
loop_
_entity.id
_entity.type
_entity.pdbx_description
1 polymer ?
#
loop_
_entity_poly.entity_id
_entity_poly.type
_entity_poly.pdbx_seq_one_letter_code
_entity_poly.pdbx_strand_id
1 'polypeptide(L)'
;MLFGEAEPNSTVEIIDQYGAVITTTYVWYDGTFNQWINLSQYQTQNLSIVVKDQAGNRSEVVHELVPVFTNSPIVATELKLDIDGHILTGK
;
A
#
# COMPACT_ATOMS: atom_id res chain seq x y z
N MET A 1 4.53 3.00 -0.03
CA MET A 1 5.35 3.16 -1.24
C MET A 1 5.21 1.90 -2.06
N LEU A 2 4.90 2.02 -3.34
CA LEU A 2 4.89 0.90 -4.28
C LEU A 2 6.19 0.93 -5.09
N PHE A 3 6.76 -0.23 -5.37
CA PHE A 3 7.95 -0.39 -6.20
C PHE A 3 7.84 -1.65 -7.04
N GLY A 4 8.58 -1.71 -8.14
CA GLY A 4 8.60 -2.88 -9.00
C GLY A 4 9.50 -2.69 -10.23
N GLU A 5 9.44 -3.67 -11.11
CA GLU A 5 10.15 -3.70 -12.38
C GLU A 5 9.17 -3.77 -13.54
N ALA A 6 9.51 -3.14 -14.66
CA ALA A 6 8.73 -3.11 -15.89
C ALA A 6 9.63 -2.74 -17.08
N GLU A 7 9.08 -2.70 -18.28
CA GLU A 7 9.82 -2.30 -19.48
C GLU A 7 10.39 -0.87 -19.33
N PRO A 8 11.70 -0.65 -19.56
CA PRO A 8 12.30 0.68 -19.49
C PRO A 8 11.61 1.71 -20.39
N ASN A 9 11.51 2.96 -19.92
CA ASN A 9 10.85 4.06 -20.63
C ASN A 9 9.34 3.86 -20.92
N SER A 10 8.70 2.93 -20.21
CA SER A 10 7.24 2.78 -20.17
C SER A 10 6.62 3.59 -19.03
N THR A 11 5.29 3.56 -18.93
CA THR A 11 4.54 4.12 -17.80
C THR A 11 3.75 3.05 -17.07
N VAL A 12 3.65 3.15 -15.75
CA VAL A 12 2.80 2.32 -14.91
C VAL A 12 1.60 3.13 -14.45
N GLU A 13 0.40 2.65 -14.75
CA GLU A 13 -0.87 3.16 -14.22
C GLU A 13 -1.30 2.32 -13.01
N ILE A 14 -1.62 3.01 -11.92
CA ILE A 14 -2.09 2.40 -10.68
C ILE A 14 -3.52 2.87 -10.46
N ILE A 15 -4.44 1.93 -10.37
CA ILE A 15 -5.89 2.15 -10.49
C ILE A 15 -6.57 1.55 -9.25
N ASP A 16 -7.54 2.25 -8.70
CA ASP A 16 -8.34 1.76 -7.58
C ASP A 16 -9.36 0.68 -8.01
N GLN A 17 -10.07 0.10 -7.04
CA GLN A 17 -11.05 -0.96 -7.32
C GLN A 17 -12.26 -0.49 -8.13
N TYR A 18 -12.47 0.83 -8.25
CA TYR A 18 -13.58 1.45 -8.99
C TYR A 18 -13.17 1.86 -10.41
N GLY A 19 -11.91 1.64 -10.79
CA GLY A 19 -11.37 1.99 -12.10
C GLY A 19 -10.83 3.42 -12.20
N ALA A 20 -10.71 4.16 -11.09
CA ALA A 20 -10.12 5.48 -11.10
C ALA A 20 -8.59 5.39 -11.03
N VAL A 21 -7.89 6.13 -11.90
CA VAL A 21 -6.43 6.22 -11.86
C VAL A 21 -6.01 6.99 -10.62
N ILE A 22 -5.31 6.31 -9.70
CA ILE A 22 -4.70 6.90 -8.53
C ILE A 22 -3.49 7.73 -8.94
N THR A 23 -2.64 7.16 -9.79
CA THR A 23 -1.43 7.83 -10.29
C THR A 23 -0.87 7.10 -11.52
N THR A 24 -0.02 7.81 -12.26
CA THR A 24 0.82 7.27 -13.33
C THR A 24 2.27 7.61 -13.04
N THR A 25 3.17 6.62 -13.11
CA THR A 25 4.61 6.81 -12.89
C THR A 25 5.42 6.29 -14.07
N TYR A 26 6.60 6.88 -14.29
CA TYR A 26 7.55 6.40 -15.28
C TYR A 26 8.37 5.22 -14.74
N VAL A 27 8.74 4.33 -15.65
CA VAL A 27 9.76 3.30 -15.43
C VAL A 27 11.10 3.85 -15.89
N TRP A 28 12.09 3.83 -15.00
CA TRP A 28 13.43 4.32 -15.27
C TRP A 28 14.15 3.47 -16.33
N TYR A 29 15.28 3.97 -16.83
CA TYR A 29 16.07 3.25 -17.85
C TYR A 29 16.60 1.89 -17.36
N ASP A 30 16.77 1.72 -16.05
CA ASP A 30 17.17 0.46 -15.44
C ASP A 30 16.01 -0.54 -15.26
N GLY A 31 14.80 -0.18 -15.70
CA GLY A 31 13.60 -1.02 -15.61
C GLY A 31 12.87 -0.93 -14.28
N THR A 32 13.32 -0.10 -13.33
CA THR A 32 12.67 0.03 -12.03
C THR A 32 11.66 1.17 -12.00
N PHE A 33 10.67 1.08 -11.12
CA PHE A 33 9.84 2.22 -10.74
C PHE A 33 9.59 2.21 -9.23
N ASN A 34 9.34 3.39 -8.69
CA ASN A 34 8.81 3.55 -7.34
C ASN A 34 7.86 4.74 -7.32
N GLN A 35 6.78 4.61 -6.56
CA GLN A 35 5.77 5.64 -6.45
C GLN A 35 5.25 5.71 -5.01
N TRP A 36 5.28 6.92 -4.46
CA TRP A 36 4.62 7.19 -3.20
C TRP A 36 3.11 7.24 -3.42
N ILE A 37 2.38 6.46 -2.62
CA ILE A 37 0.92 6.42 -2.56
C ILE A 37 0.53 6.35 -1.09
N ASN A 38 -0.43 7.17 -0.68
CA ASN A 38 -1.03 7.05 0.64
C ASN A 38 -1.96 5.83 0.70
N LEU A 39 -1.38 4.63 0.84
CA LEU A 39 -2.11 3.37 0.83
C LEU A 39 -3.18 3.28 1.94
N SER A 40 -3.10 4.10 2.99
CA SER A 40 -4.14 4.14 4.04
C SER A 40 -5.54 4.48 3.49
N GLN A 41 -5.63 5.21 2.39
CA GLN A 41 -6.90 5.53 1.72
C GLN A 41 -7.48 4.36 0.93
N TYR A 42 -6.66 3.34 0.64
CA TYR A 42 -6.99 2.23 -0.25
C TYR A 42 -6.94 0.87 0.47
N GLN A 43 -6.94 0.84 1.82
CA GLN A 43 -6.96 -0.42 2.59
C GLN A 43 -8.07 -1.35 2.10
N THR A 44 -7.78 -2.65 2.08
CA THR A 44 -8.69 -3.73 1.63
C THR A 44 -9.10 -3.68 0.15
N GLN A 45 -8.67 -2.66 -0.60
CA GLN A 45 -8.90 -2.60 -2.03
C GLN A 45 -7.88 -3.45 -2.78
N ASN A 46 -8.31 -3.99 -3.91
CA ASN A 46 -7.43 -4.64 -4.86
C ASN A 46 -7.04 -3.65 -5.95
N LEU A 47 -5.83 -3.11 -5.88
CA LEU A 47 -5.33 -2.17 -6.88
C LEU A 47 -5.06 -2.88 -8.19
N SER A 48 -5.36 -2.24 -9.30
CA SER A 48 -4.99 -2.71 -10.63
C SER A 48 -3.77 -1.95 -11.13
N ILE A 49 -2.75 -2.67 -11.57
CA ILE A 49 -1.48 -2.13 -12.05
C ILE A 49 -1.33 -2.54 -13.51
N VAL A 50 -1.12 -1.56 -14.39
CA VAL A 50 -0.97 -1.78 -15.83
C VAL A 50 0.24 -1.02 -16.34
N VAL A 51 1.07 -1.68 -17.14
CA VAL A 51 2.19 -1.06 -17.85
C VAL A 51 1.75 -0.65 -19.25
N LYS A 52 2.14 0.53 -19.70
CA LYS A 52 1.92 1.03 -21.05
C LYS A 52 3.25 1.42 -21.69
N ASP A 53 3.58 0.78 -22.81
CA ASP A 53 4.80 1.07 -23.56
C ASP A 53 4.71 2.42 -24.33
N GLN A 54 5.79 2.81 -25.01
CA GLN A 54 5.83 4.05 -25.80
C GLN A 54 4.92 4.03 -27.04
N ALA A 55 4.63 2.84 -27.57
CA ALA A 55 3.71 2.67 -28.70
C ALA A 55 2.23 2.70 -28.25
N GLY A 56 1.99 2.64 -26.94
CA GLY A 56 0.70 2.67 -26.30
C GLY A 56 0.07 1.30 -26.04
N ASN A 57 0.80 0.20 -26.23
CA ASN A 57 0.33 -1.14 -25.89
C ASN A 57 0.27 -1.30 -24.37
N ARG A 58 -0.75 -2.03 -23.89
CA ARG A 58 -0.97 -2.27 -22.46
C ARG A 58 -0.59 -3.71 -22.10
N SER A 59 0.01 -3.90 -20.93
CA SER A 59 0.23 -5.22 -20.34
C SER A 59 -1.07 -5.89 -19.91
N GLU A 60 -0.97 -7.16 -19.51
CA GLU A 60 -1.97 -7.77 -18.62
C GLU A 60 -2.05 -6.99 -17.30
N VAL A 61 -3.19 -7.07 -16.63
CA VAL A 61 -3.43 -6.38 -15.36
C VAL A 61 -2.87 -7.21 -14.21
N VAL A 62 -2.03 -6.58 -13.38
CA VAL A 62 -1.58 -7.15 -12.11
C VAL A 62 -2.44 -6.59 -10.98
N HIS A 63 -2.81 -7.45 -10.03
CA HIS A 63 -3.62 -7.09 -8.89
C HIS A 63 -2.82 -7.13 -7.59
N GLU A 64 -2.92 -6.07 -6.79
CA GLU A 64 -2.25 -5.96 -5.49
C GLU A 64 -3.25 -5.57 -4.39
N LEU A 65 -3.43 -6.47 -3.41
CA LEU A 65 -4.31 -6.22 -2.27
C LEU A 65 -3.63 -5.33 -1.24
N VAL A 66 -4.24 -4.18 -0.94
CA VAL A 66 -3.71 -3.28 0.10
C VAL A 66 -4.02 -3.84 1.48
N PRO A 67 -3.01 -4.05 2.35
CA PRO A 67 -3.23 -4.56 3.69
C PRO A 67 -3.96 -3.53 4.57
N VAL A 68 -4.57 -4.02 5.64
CA VAL A 68 -5.07 -3.15 6.71
C VAL A 68 -3.88 -2.66 7.53
N PHE A 69 -3.74 -1.35 7.70
CA PHE A 69 -2.78 -0.74 8.61
C PHE A 69 -3.47 -0.56 9.98
N THR A 70 -3.07 -1.35 10.98
CA THR A 70 -3.57 -1.20 12.36
C THR A 70 -2.52 -0.45 13.19
N ASN A 71 -2.92 0.65 13.81
CA ASN A 71 -2.10 1.39 14.78
C ASN A 71 -2.65 1.22 16.20
N SER A 72 -3.42 0.16 16.47
CA SER A 72 -4.01 -0.04 17.79
C SER A 72 -2.91 -0.20 18.84
N PRO A 73 -2.91 0.61 19.92
CA PRO A 73 -2.04 0.36 21.05
C PRO A 73 -2.25 -1.07 21.54
N ILE A 74 -1.17 -1.75 21.92
CA ILE A 74 -1.28 -3.02 22.64
C ILE A 74 -2.08 -2.71 23.91
N VAL A 75 -3.22 -3.37 24.10
CA VAL A 75 -4.03 -3.23 25.31
C VAL A 75 -3.20 -3.70 26.50
N ALA A 76 -3.11 -2.89 27.56
CA ALA A 76 -2.43 -3.25 28.78
C ALA A 76 -3.07 -4.52 29.37
N THR A 77 -2.31 -5.61 29.41
CA THR A 77 -2.67 -6.84 30.10
C THR A 77 -2.20 -6.79 31.55
N GLU A 78 -2.77 -7.63 32.42
CA GLU A 78 -2.33 -7.80 33.82
C GLU A 78 -2.58 -6.62 34.77
N LEU A 79 -3.69 -5.90 34.60
CA LEU A 79 -4.15 -4.95 35.62
C LEU A 79 -4.46 -5.73 36.92
N LYS A 80 -3.57 -5.62 37.90
CA LYS A 80 -3.77 -6.14 39.26
C LYS A 80 -3.88 -4.96 40.22
N LEU A 81 -4.89 -5.02 41.08
CA LEU A 81 -5.06 -4.10 42.20
C LEU A 81 -4.23 -4.63 43.39
N ASP A 82 -3.57 -3.76 44.14
CA ASP A 82 -3.07 -4.15 45.46
C ASP A 82 -4.21 -4.19 46.49
N ILE A 83 -3.91 -4.65 47.71
CA ILE A 83 -4.92 -4.84 48.76
C ILE A 83 -5.52 -3.51 49.28
N ASP A 84 -4.87 -2.39 48.96
CA ASP A 84 -5.21 -1.04 49.39
C ASP A 84 -6.01 -0.28 48.31
N GLY A 85 -6.23 -0.88 47.13
CA GLY A 85 -7.04 -0.28 46.08
C GLY A 85 -6.27 0.64 45.12
N HIS A 86 -4.94 0.58 45.08
CA HIS A 86 -4.15 1.34 44.12
C HIS A 86 -4.06 0.63 42.77
N ILE A 87 -4.23 1.38 41.69
CA ILE A 87 -4.12 0.87 40.31
C ILE A 87 -2.64 0.80 39.92
N LEU A 88 -2.14 -0.41 39.62
CA LEU A 88 -0.89 -0.59 38.88
C LEU A 88 -1.18 -0.55 37.38
N THR A 89 -0.47 0.30 36.66
CA THR A 89 -0.57 0.37 35.20
C THR A 89 0.30 -0.70 34.54
N GLY A 90 -0.28 -1.48 33.62
CA GLY A 90 0.43 -2.43 32.75
C GLY A 90 1.21 -1.72 31.63
N LYS A 91 2.17 -2.42 31.01
CA LYS A 91 3.14 -1.90 30.04
C LYS A 91 2.49 -1.47 28.71
#